data_AF-A0A7J3JD89-F1
#
_entry.id   AF-A0A7J3JD89-F1
#
_cell.length_a   1.000
_cell.length_b   1.000
_cell.length_c   1.000
_cell.angle_alpha   90.00
_cell.angle_beta   90.00
_cell.angle_gamma   90.00
#
_symmetry.space_group_name_H-M   'P 1'
#
loop_
_entity.id
_entity.type
_entity.pdbx_description
1 polymer ?
#
loop_
_entity_poly.entity_id
_entity_poly.type
_entity_poly.pdbx_seq_one_letter_code
_entity_poly.pdbx_strand_id
1 'polypeptide(L)'
;MSESNRQLLTLGIFLLTIVVAIGLYAVGLIEWTLIAPVVLLLSGLWMLALAAIRMGNPIRYERSGFSTMALGLIAIAVGGAWFLWGINWLYSIILVLLVAAALSLAAALKRK
;
A
#
# COMPACT_ATOMS: atom_id res chain seq x y z
N MET A 1 -15.07 9.94 -13.28
CA MET A 1 -15.40 8.57 -12.80
C MET A 1 -16.26 8.73 -11.56
N SER A 2 -17.43 8.10 -11.50
CA SER A 2 -18.29 8.19 -10.31
C SER A 2 -17.61 7.54 -9.10
N GLU A 3 -17.97 7.99 -7.89
CA GLU A 3 -17.42 7.45 -6.64
C GLU A 3 -17.68 5.95 -6.49
N SER A 4 -18.87 5.50 -6.89
CA SER A 4 -19.24 4.07 -6.94
C SER A 4 -18.29 3.25 -7.82
N ASN A 5 -17.92 3.74 -9.01
CA ASN A 5 -16.98 3.03 -9.88
C ASN A 5 -15.58 2.94 -9.25
N ARG A 6 -15.13 3.96 -8.49
CA ARG A 6 -13.84 3.91 -7.77
C ARG A 6 -13.85 2.92 -6.62
N GLN A 7 -14.96 2.81 -5.89
CA GLN A 7 -15.11 1.84 -4.80
C GLN A 7 -15.11 0.41 -5.36
N LEU A 8 -15.87 0.15 -6.42
CA LEU A 8 -15.89 -1.15 -7.12
C LEU A 8 -14.52 -1.52 -7.67
N LEU A 9 -13.80 -0.58 -8.28
CA LEU A 9 -12.43 -0.80 -8.76
C LEU A 9 -11.49 -1.17 -7.61
N THR A 10 -11.56 -0.45 -6.49
CA THR A 10 -10.72 -0.70 -5.31
C THR A 10 -11.01 -2.06 -4.68
N LEU A 11 -12.30 -2.43 -4.59
CA LEU A 11 -12.72 -3.75 -4.12
C LEU A 11 -12.22 -4.86 -5.06
N GLY A 12 -12.39 -4.68 -6.37
CA GLY A 12 -11.91 -5.64 -7.37
C GLY A 12 -10.41 -5.87 -7.31
N ILE A 13 -9.63 -4.80 -7.16
CA ILE A 13 -8.17 -4.90 -7.03
C ILE A 13 -7.78 -5.54 -5.70
N PHE A 14 -8.49 -5.23 -4.62
CA PHE A 14 -8.26 -5.89 -3.32
C PHE A 14 -8.50 -7.41 -3.40
N LEU A 15 -9.60 -7.84 -4.02
CA LEU A 15 -9.86 -9.27 -4.25
C LEU A 15 -8.79 -9.89 -5.15
N LEU A 16 -8.36 -9.20 -6.21
CA LEU A 16 -7.28 -9.66 -7.08
C LEU A 16 -5.97 -9.83 -6.32
N THR A 17 -5.63 -8.92 -5.40
CA THR A 17 -4.43 -9.07 -4.55
C THR A 17 -4.51 -10.28 -3.62
N ILE A 18 -5.70 -10.64 -3.13
CA ILE A 18 -5.91 -11.88 -2.36
C ILE A 18 -5.68 -13.10 -3.26
N VAL A 19 -6.25 -13.12 -4.46
CA VAL A 19 -6.07 -14.20 -5.44
C VAL A 19 -4.58 -14.39 -5.75
N VAL A 20 -3.86 -13.30 -6.01
CA VAL A 20 -2.41 -13.35 -6.27
C VAL A 20 -1.65 -13.91 -5.07
N ALA A 21 -1.95 -13.47 -3.84
CA ALA A 21 -1.28 -13.98 -2.64
C ALA A 21 -1.53 -15.48 -2.42
N ILE A 22 -2.77 -15.94 -2.60
CA ILE A 22 -3.11 -17.38 -2.51
C ILE A 22 -2.43 -18.16 -3.63
N GLY A 23 -2.37 -17.61 -4.85
CA GLY A 23 -1.66 -18.23 -5.97
C GLY A 23 -0.16 -18.42 -5.70
N LEU A 24 0.50 -17.42 -5.11
CA LEU A 24 1.91 -17.54 -4.71
C LEU A 24 2.11 -18.63 -3.66
N TYR A 25 1.18 -18.76 -2.69
CA TYR A 25 1.20 -19.85 -1.72
C TYR A 25 1.01 -21.21 -2.39
N ALA A 26 0.05 -21.32 -3.31
CA ALA A 26 -0.27 -22.57 -4.00
C ALA A 26 0.90 -23.10 -4.87
N VAL A 27 1.71 -22.20 -5.43
CA VAL A 27 2.91 -22.55 -6.22
C VAL A 27 4.14 -22.81 -5.31
N GLY A 28 4.01 -22.62 -4.00
CA GLY A 28 5.07 -22.88 -3.03
C GLY A 28 6.13 -21.78 -2.95
N LEU A 29 5.84 -20.57 -3.45
CA LEU A 29 6.77 -19.43 -3.42
C LEU A 29 6.79 -18.71 -2.07
N ILE A 30 5.69 -18.79 -1.32
CA ILE A 30 5.55 -18.15 0.00
C ILE A 30 4.90 -19.12 0.99
N GLU A 31 5.20 -18.94 2.28
CA GLU A 31 4.52 -19.63 3.37
C GLU A 31 3.15 -19.02 3.70
N TRP A 32 2.31 -19.77 4.40
CA TRP A 32 0.98 -19.33 4.86
C TRP A 32 1.05 -18.02 5.67
N THR A 33 2.07 -17.88 6.51
CA THR A 33 2.33 -16.70 7.34
C THR A 33 2.60 -15.43 6.52
N LEU A 34 3.02 -15.58 5.26
CA LEU A 34 3.38 -14.48 4.36
C LEU A 34 2.23 -14.01 3.46
N ILE A 35 1.06 -14.66 3.51
CA ILE A 35 -0.10 -14.26 2.71
C ILE A 35 -0.57 -12.85 3.14
N ALA A 36 -0.77 -12.64 4.44
CA ALA A 36 -1.21 -11.35 4.98
C ALA A 36 -0.24 -10.19 4.63
N PRO A 37 1.09 -10.31 4.83
CA PRO A 37 2.00 -9.23 4.47
C PRO A 37 2.06 -8.95 2.96
N VAL A 38 1.93 -9.96 2.10
CA VAL A 38 1.84 -9.77 0.65
C VAL A 38 0.58 -9.00 0.27
N VAL A 39 -0.57 -9.34 0.83
CA VAL A 39 -1.83 -8.61 0.60
C VAL A 39 -1.71 -7.15 1.05
N LEU A 40 -1.12 -6.90 2.23
CA LEU A 40 -0.89 -5.53 2.72
C LEU A 40 0.05 -4.73 1.81
N LEU A 41 1.13 -5.34 1.34
CA LEU A 41 2.10 -4.68 0.47
C LEU A 41 1.46 -4.30 -0.87
N LEU A 42 0.76 -5.24 -1.53
CA LEU A 42 0.13 -5.01 -2.82
C LEU A 42 -1.05 -4.02 -2.72
N SER A 43 -1.86 -4.11 -1.66
CA SER A 43 -2.93 -3.13 -1.41
C SER A 43 -2.38 -1.73 -1.12
N GLY A 44 -1.22 -1.65 -0.44
CA GLY A 44 -0.50 -0.40 -0.25
C GLY A 44 -0.01 0.22 -1.57
N LEU A 45 0.51 -0.60 -2.50
CA LEU A 45 0.87 -0.16 -3.86
C LEU A 45 -0.35 0.36 -4.63
N TRP A 46 -1.50 -0.31 -4.54
CA TRP A 46 -2.74 0.18 -5.14
C TRP A 46 -3.18 1.52 -4.54
N MET A 47 -3.05 1.71 -3.21
CA MET A 47 -3.36 2.98 -2.58
C MET A 47 -2.47 4.13 -3.07
N LEU A 48 -1.21 3.87 -3.43
CA LEU A 48 -0.35 4.87 -4.08
C LEU A 48 -0.85 5.24 -5.48
N ALA A 49 -1.23 4.25 -6.28
CA ALA A 49 -1.82 4.50 -7.60
C ALA A 49 -3.12 5.30 -7.49
N LEU A 50 -3.99 4.94 -6.53
CA LEU A 50 -5.23 5.65 -6.26
C LEU A 50 -4.96 7.09 -5.79
N ALA A 51 -3.93 7.31 -4.98
CA ALA A 51 -3.53 8.64 -4.54
C ALA A 51 -3.08 9.53 -5.71
N ALA A 52 -2.31 8.98 -6.65
CA ALA A 52 -1.91 9.69 -7.87
C ALA A 52 -3.13 10.08 -8.72
N ILE A 53 -4.08 9.15 -8.91
CA ILE A 53 -5.33 9.41 -9.62
C ILE A 53 -6.16 10.51 -8.94
N ARG A 54 -6.23 10.49 -7.59
CA ARG A 54 -6.96 11.50 -6.79
C ARG A 54 -6.30 12.88 -6.85
N MET A 55 -4.97 12.96 -6.96
CA MET A 55 -4.26 14.23 -7.12
C MET A 55 -4.57 14.90 -8.47
N GLY A 56 -4.75 14.12 -9.54
CA GLY A 56 -5.09 14.66 -10.86
C GLY A 56 -6.55 15.12 -11.00
N ASN A 57 -7.48 14.57 -10.21
CA ASN A 57 -8.90 14.92 -10.25
C ASN A 57 -9.47 15.04 -8.83
N PRO A 58 -9.26 16.18 -8.15
CA PRO A 58 -9.72 16.40 -6.79
C PRO A 58 -11.25 16.58 -6.75
N ILE A 59 -11.93 15.74 -5.97
CA ILE A 59 -13.36 15.86 -5.70
C ILE A 59 -13.53 16.58 -4.35
N ARG A 60 -14.34 17.65 -4.31
CA ARG A 60 -14.66 18.34 -3.04
C ARG A 60 -15.26 17.31 -2.07
N TYR A 61 -14.76 17.27 -0.84
CA TYR A 61 -15.18 16.39 0.28
C TYR A 61 -14.62 14.96 0.33
N GLU A 62 -13.83 14.51 -0.65
CA GLU A 62 -13.12 13.22 -0.53
C GLU A 62 -11.82 13.33 0.26
N ARG A 63 -11.38 12.20 0.85
CA ARG A 63 -10.04 12.08 1.46
C ARG A 63 -8.98 12.53 0.46
N SER A 64 -8.14 13.49 0.88
CA SER A 64 -7.10 14.06 0.02
C SER A 64 -6.15 13.00 -0.55
N GLY A 65 -5.65 13.24 -1.77
CA GLY A 65 -4.66 12.37 -2.41
C GLY A 65 -3.44 12.13 -1.52
N PHE A 66 -2.97 13.17 -0.82
CA PHE A 66 -1.88 13.06 0.15
C PHE A 66 -2.18 12.09 1.30
N SER A 67 -3.39 12.15 1.89
CA SER A 67 -3.76 11.25 2.98
C SER A 67 -3.92 9.80 2.51
N THR A 68 -4.35 9.60 1.25
CA THR A 68 -4.43 8.27 0.63
C THR A 68 -3.04 7.72 0.34
N MET A 69 -2.13 8.55 -0.15
CA MET A 69 -0.72 8.21 -0.37
C MET A 69 -0.05 7.80 0.94
N ALA A 70 -0.27 8.56 2.01
CA ALA A 70 0.32 8.27 3.31
C ALA A 70 -0.13 6.92 3.86
N LEU A 71 -1.42 6.56 3.72
CA LEU A 71 -1.88 5.22 4.07
C LEU A 71 -1.27 4.13 3.20
N GLY A 72 -1.14 4.38 1.89
CA GLY A 72 -0.46 3.46 0.97
C GLY A 72 0.95 3.14 1.44
N LEU A 73 1.74 4.18 1.76
CA LEU A 73 3.09 4.03 2.27
C LEU A 73 3.13 3.29 3.60
N ILE A 74 2.22 3.57 4.54
CA ILE A 74 2.15 2.86 5.83
C ILE A 74 1.80 1.39 5.62
N ALA A 75 0.85 1.06 4.72
CA ALA A 75 0.51 -0.31 4.42
C ALA A 75 1.69 -1.08 3.80
N ILE A 76 2.44 -0.44 2.89
CA ILE A 76 3.70 -0.99 2.36
C ILE A 76 4.72 -1.18 3.49
N ALA A 77 4.84 -0.22 4.40
CA ALA A 77 5.74 -0.32 5.54
C ALA A 77 5.43 -1.54 6.40
N VAL A 78 4.17 -1.71 6.78
CA VAL A 78 3.73 -2.82 7.63
C VAL A 78 3.86 -4.16 6.91
N GLY A 79 3.34 -4.26 5.67
CA GLY A 79 3.40 -5.49 4.88
C GLY A 79 4.84 -5.89 4.53
N GLY A 80 5.64 -4.92 4.08
CA GLY A 80 7.04 -5.13 3.74
C GLY A 80 7.92 -5.44 4.95
N ALA A 81 7.75 -4.73 6.06
CA ALA A 81 8.51 -4.99 7.28
C ALA A 81 8.19 -6.37 7.86
N TRP A 82 6.93 -6.80 7.82
CA TRP A 82 6.55 -8.13 8.26
C TRP A 82 7.12 -9.20 7.32
N PHE A 83 7.03 -9.02 5.99
CA PHE A 83 7.66 -9.93 5.04
C PHE A 83 9.19 -10.07 5.27
N LEU A 84 9.88 -8.94 5.45
CA LEU A 84 11.32 -8.90 5.64
C LEU A 84 11.78 -9.42 7.00
N TRP A 85 10.90 -9.41 8.02
CA TRP A 85 11.23 -9.91 9.35
C TRP A 85 11.66 -11.38 9.28
N GLY A 86 10.97 -12.18 8.46
CA GLY A 86 11.31 -13.60 8.27
C GLY A 86 12.68 -13.84 7.66
N ILE A 87 13.28 -12.83 7.02
CA ILE A 87 14.61 -12.89 6.42
C ILE A 87 15.65 -12.29 7.37
N ASN A 88 15.48 -11.01 7.72
CA ASN A 88 16.35 -10.30 8.64
C ASN A 88 15.64 -9.04 9.16
N TRP A 89 15.55 -8.93 10.48
CA TRP A 89 14.93 -7.82 11.18
C TRP A 89 15.52 -6.44 10.83
N LEU A 90 16.80 -6.35 10.43
CA LEU A 90 17.42 -5.10 10.01
C LEU A 90 16.80 -4.54 8.72
N TYR A 91 16.43 -5.39 7.76
CA TYR A 91 15.77 -4.94 6.53
C TYR A 91 14.39 -4.34 6.81
N SER A 92 13.67 -4.89 7.79
CA SER A 92 12.39 -4.34 8.24
C SER A 92 12.56 -2.93 8.81
N ILE A 93 13.59 -2.70 9.63
CA ILE A 93 13.88 -1.37 10.20
C ILE A 93 14.25 -0.37 9.10
N ILE A 94 15.13 -0.77 8.16
CA ILE A 94 15.53 0.07 7.04
C ILE A 94 14.30 0.52 6.23
N LEU A 95 13.38 -0.41 5.94
CA LEU A 95 12.17 -0.11 5.18
C LEU A 95 11.24 0.85 5.94
N VAL A 96 11.03 0.64 7.24
CA VAL A 96 10.21 1.55 8.06
C VAL A 96 10.82 2.95 8.13
N LEU A 97 12.14 3.06 8.31
CA LEU A 97 12.84 4.34 8.30
C LEU A 97 12.75 5.04 6.95
N LEU A 98 12.87 4.29 5.85
CA LEU A 98 12.72 4.81 4.50
C LEU A 98 11.32 5.40 4.28
N VAL A 99 10.27 4.68 4.71
CA VAL A 99 8.89 5.17 4.61
C VAL A 99 8.67 6.40 5.50
N ALA A 100 9.19 6.40 6.73
CA ALA A 100 9.08 7.55 7.63
C ALA A 100 9.80 8.79 7.06
N ALA A 101 10.98 8.61 6.47
CA ALA A 101 11.71 9.67 5.79
C ALA A 101 10.90 10.21 4.59
N ALA A 102 10.36 9.33 3.75
CA ALA A 102 9.53 9.71 2.61
C ALA A 102 8.28 10.50 3.03
N LEU A 103 7.60 10.06 4.10
CA LEU A 103 6.44 10.77 4.66
C LEU A 103 6.82 12.14 5.23
N SER A 104 7.96 12.23 5.92
CA SER A 104 8.45 13.47 6.49
C SER A 104 8.80 14.50 5.40
N LEU A 105 9.48 14.06 4.34
CA LEU A 105 9.78 14.86 3.15
C LEU A 105 8.48 15.32 2.45
N ALA A 106 7.56 14.39 2.20
CA ALA A 106 6.30 14.70 1.55
C ALA A 106 5.45 15.70 2.38
N ALA A 107 5.45 15.55 3.71
CA ALA A 107 4.77 16.48 4.61
C ALA A 107 5.41 17.88 4.61
N ALA A 108 6.74 17.96 4.54
CA ALA A 108 7.46 19.24 4.43
C ALA A 108 7.16 19.95 3.11
N LEU A 109 7.11 19.22 2.00
CA LEU A 109 6.84 19.76 0.67
C LEU A 109 5.39 20.25 0.51
N LYS A 110 4.42 19.61 1.17
CA LYS A 110 3.01 20.03 1.16
C LYS A 110 2.77 21.40 1.83
N ARG A 111 3.72 21.91 2.61
CA ARG A 111 3.57 23.17 3.37
C ARG A 111 3.87 24.44 2.56
N LYS A 112 4.03 24.34 1.24
CA LYS A 112 4.06 25.48 0.30
C LYS A 112 2.93 25.33 -0.71
#